data_AF-C5A3P2-F1
#
_entry.id   AF-C5A3P2-F1
#
_cell.length_a   1.000
_cell.length_b   1.000
_cell.length_c   1.000
_cell.angle_alpha   90.00
_cell.angle_beta   90.00
_cell.angle_gamma   90.00
#
_symmetry.space_group_name_H-M   'P 1'
#
loop_
_entity.id
_entity.type
_entity.pdbx_description
1 polymer ?
#
loop_
_entity_poly.entity_id
_entity_poly.type
_entity_poly.pdbx_seq_one_letter_code
_entity_poly.pdbx_strand_id
1 'polypeptide(L)'
;MNSICSFQTFLWSEVYSQEVKKMNIVKARAILSTLLLVVFLGVLFIMMGVLYTSKTGHSFLGMNKNQLFRIRNVLGPLMNALIIVHFGLNWGMYKRELKVLFKK
;
A
#
# COMPACT_ATOMS: atom_id res chain seq x y z
N MET A 1 7.29 35.89 35.69
CA MET A 1 6.14 35.36 34.89
C MET A 1 6.47 35.00 33.45
N ASN A 2 7.53 35.55 32.82
CA ASN A 2 7.81 35.31 31.39
C ASN A 2 8.41 33.92 31.05
N SER A 3 9.00 33.21 32.02
CA SER A 3 9.64 31.90 31.75
C SER A 3 8.67 30.73 31.56
N ILE A 4 7.48 30.79 32.18
CA ILE A 4 6.50 29.69 32.14
C ILE A 4 5.77 29.66 30.79
N CYS A 5 5.52 30.84 30.20
CA CYS A 5 4.86 30.97 28.91
C CYS A 5 5.72 30.46 27.74
N SER A 6 7.05 30.65 27.82
CA SER A 6 7.99 30.17 26.79
C SER A 6 8.18 28.65 26.82
N PHE A 7 7.99 28.01 27.98
CA PHE A 7 8.07 26.55 28.10
C PHE A 7 6.79 25.85 27.60
N GLN A 8 5.63 26.47 27.82
CA GLN A 8 4.34 25.97 27.34
C GLN A 8 4.25 25.95 25.81
N THR A 9 4.80 26.98 25.14
CA THR A 9 4.82 27.10 23.68
C THR A 9 5.80 26.13 23.01
N PHE A 10 6.93 25.83 23.67
CA PHE A 10 7.89 24.83 23.21
C PHE A 10 7.31 23.40 23.27
N LEU A 11 6.65 23.04 24.38
CA LEU A 11 5.95 21.75 24.52
C LEU A 11 4.81 21.58 23.50
N TRP A 12 4.05 22.65 23.24
CA TRP A 12 3.00 22.62 22.20
C TRP A 12 3.56 22.44 20.79
N SER A 13 4.73 23.02 20.50
CA SER A 13 5.43 22.87 19.22
C SER A 13 5.93 21.43 18.98
N GLU A 14 6.52 20.79 20.00
CA GLU A 14 6.96 19.38 19.89
C GLU A 14 5.77 18.43 19.75
N VAL A 15 4.69 18.63 20.51
CA VAL A 15 3.48 17.80 20.40
C VAL A 15 2.83 17.96 19.02
N TYR A 16 2.72 19.19 18.49
CA TYR A 16 2.23 19.43 17.13
C TYR A 16 3.13 18.78 16.07
N SER A 17 4.45 18.87 16.22
CA SER A 17 5.37 18.25 15.25
C SER A 17 5.27 16.72 15.25
N GLN A 18 4.91 16.09 16.39
CA GLN A 18 4.69 14.65 16.50
C GLN A 18 3.32 14.23 15.94
N GLU A 19 2.28 15.04 16.12
CA GLU A 19 0.93 14.85 15.55
C GLU A 19 0.95 14.91 14.01
N VAL A 20 1.64 15.90 13.43
CA VAL A 20 1.75 16.06 11.96
C VAL A 20 2.54 14.92 11.34
N LYS A 21 3.61 14.44 12.00
CA LYS A 21 4.34 13.22 11.57
C LYS A 21 3.45 11.98 11.59
N LYS A 22 2.63 11.80 12.64
CA LYS A 22 1.66 10.68 12.71
C LYS A 22 0.61 10.78 11.61
N MET A 23 0.02 11.95 11.37
CA MET A 23 -0.97 12.15 10.30
C MET A 23 -0.40 11.84 8.91
N ASN A 24 0.85 12.22 8.65
CA ASN A 24 1.49 11.96 7.36
C ASN A 24 1.82 10.48 7.16
N ILE A 25 2.20 9.76 8.22
CA ILE A 25 2.42 8.30 8.17
C ILE A 25 1.09 7.56 7.94
N VAL A 26 0.01 8.00 8.59
CA VAL A 26 -1.32 7.41 8.41
C VAL A 26 -1.85 7.68 7.00
N LYS A 27 -1.70 8.90 6.48
CA LYS A 27 -2.05 9.25 5.09
C LYS A 27 -1.23 8.44 4.09
N ALA A 28 0.08 8.33 4.29
CA ALA A 28 0.95 7.54 3.43
C ALA A 28 0.50 6.07 3.40
N ARG A 29 0.18 5.47 4.55
CA ARG A 29 -0.37 4.10 4.62
C ARG A 29 -1.70 3.96 3.89
N ALA A 30 -2.62 4.91 4.07
CA ALA A 30 -3.93 4.88 3.42
C ALA A 30 -3.81 4.97 1.89
N ILE A 31 -2.96 5.88 1.39
CA ILE A 31 -2.67 6.05 -0.04
C ILE A 31 -2.00 4.78 -0.59
N LEU A 32 -1.05 4.20 0.13
CA LEU A 32 -0.36 2.99 -0.32
C LEU A 32 -1.28 1.77 -0.34
N SER A 33 -2.21 1.65 0.61
CA SER A 33 -3.28 0.64 0.58
C SER A 33 -4.23 0.82 -0.60
N THR A 34 -4.69 2.04 -0.88
CA THR A 34 -5.58 2.31 -2.01
C THR A 34 -4.89 2.08 -3.35
N LEU A 35 -3.61 2.48 -3.46
CA LEU A 35 -2.78 2.20 -4.64
C LEU A 35 -2.62 0.69 -4.85
N LEU A 36 -2.35 -0.07 -3.79
CA LEU A 36 -2.27 -1.54 -3.85
C LEU A 36 -3.57 -2.15 -4.38
N LEU A 37 -4.72 -1.68 -3.87
CA LEU A 37 -6.03 -2.15 -4.26
C LEU A 37 -6.28 -1.94 -5.76
N VAL A 38 -5.99 -0.74 -6.27
CA VAL A 38 -6.16 -0.41 -7.70
C VAL A 38 -5.27 -1.27 -8.59
N VAL A 39 -3.99 -1.44 -8.22
CA VAL A 39 -3.05 -2.29 -8.97
C VAL A 39 -3.50 -3.76 -8.92
N PHE A 40 -4.01 -4.22 -7.79
CA PHE A 40 -4.56 -5.58 -7.63
C PHE A 40 -5.76 -5.83 -8.54
N LEU A 41 -6.71 -4.89 -8.61
CA LEU A 41 -7.84 -4.92 -9.55
C LEU A 41 -7.37 -4.99 -11.00
N GLY A 42 -6.34 -4.21 -11.37
CA GLY A 42 -5.76 -4.26 -12.70
C GLY A 42 -5.15 -5.62 -13.06
N VAL A 43 -4.42 -6.23 -12.13
CA VAL A 43 -3.83 -7.57 -12.36
C VAL A 43 -4.91 -8.66 -12.44
N LEU A 44 -5.96 -8.59 -11.61
CA LEU A 44 -7.10 -9.51 -11.71
C LEU A 44 -7.77 -9.41 -13.07
N PHE A 45 -7.96 -8.18 -13.56
CA PHE A 45 -8.56 -7.95 -14.87
C PHE A 45 -7.71 -8.55 -16.01
N ILE A 46 -6.39 -8.32 -15.99
CA ILE A 46 -5.45 -8.93 -16.94
C ILE A 46 -5.45 -10.46 -16.83
N MET A 47 -5.50 -11.01 -15.62
CA MET A 47 -5.54 -12.45 -15.39
C MET A 47 -6.81 -13.09 -15.95
N MET A 48 -7.97 -12.46 -15.74
CA MET A 48 -9.23 -12.87 -16.36
C MET A 48 -9.16 -12.81 -17.89
N GLY A 49 -8.52 -11.78 -18.43
CA GLY A 49 -8.24 -11.68 -19.86
C GLY A 49 -7.38 -12.83 -20.39
N VAL A 50 -6.30 -13.20 -19.68
CA VAL A 50 -5.42 -14.31 -20.07
C VAL A 50 -6.19 -15.63 -20.07
N LEU A 51 -7.00 -15.86 -19.02
CA LEU A 51 -7.82 -17.06 -18.89
C LEU A 51 -8.90 -17.14 -19.97
N TYR A 52 -9.58 -16.03 -20.24
CA TYR A 52 -10.58 -15.92 -21.29
C TYR A 52 -9.96 -16.21 -22.66
N THR A 53 -8.92 -15.47 -23.05
CA THR A 53 -8.21 -15.66 -24.33
C THR A 53 -7.68 -17.09 -24.46
N SER A 54 -7.17 -17.67 -23.36
CA SER A 54 -6.68 -19.06 -23.34
C SER A 54 -7.77 -20.09 -23.60
N LYS A 55 -8.97 -19.90 -23.03
CA LYS A 55 -10.08 -20.85 -23.15
C LYS A 55 -10.92 -20.67 -24.42
N THR A 56 -11.19 -19.44 -24.84
CA THR A 56 -12.07 -19.17 -26.00
C THR A 56 -11.28 -18.96 -27.30
N GLY A 57 -9.98 -18.68 -27.21
CA GLY A 57 -9.17 -18.32 -28.39
C GLY A 57 -9.45 -16.92 -28.95
N HIS A 58 -10.47 -16.22 -28.43
CA HIS A 58 -10.81 -14.87 -28.82
C HIS A 58 -9.89 -13.85 -28.17
N SER A 59 -9.48 -12.84 -28.94
CA SER A 59 -8.64 -11.74 -28.47
C SER A 59 -9.36 -10.94 -27.37
N PHE A 60 -8.73 -10.82 -26.21
CA PHE A 60 -9.24 -10.00 -25.11
C PHE A 60 -8.76 -8.57 -25.27
N LEU A 61 -9.69 -7.61 -25.33
CA LEU A 61 -9.41 -6.18 -25.63
C LEU A 61 -8.61 -5.97 -26.94
N GLY A 62 -8.80 -6.86 -27.94
CA GLY A 62 -8.05 -6.80 -29.20
C GLY A 62 -6.57 -7.19 -29.10
N MET A 63 -6.11 -7.65 -27.93
CA MET A 63 -4.74 -8.09 -27.72
C MET A 63 -4.62 -9.62 -27.81
N ASN A 64 -3.50 -10.07 -28.37
CA ASN A 64 -3.18 -11.48 -28.52
C ASN A 64 -2.58 -12.05 -27.21
N LYS A 65 -2.63 -13.38 -27.02
CA LYS A 65 -2.16 -14.07 -25.80
C LYS A 65 -0.76 -13.61 -25.38
N ASN A 66 0.17 -13.52 -26.32
CA ASN A 66 1.56 -13.13 -26.04
C ASN A 66 1.69 -11.71 -25.47
N GLN A 67 0.83 -10.77 -25.89
CA GLN A 67 0.86 -9.41 -25.35
C GLN A 67 0.32 -9.36 -23.92
N LEU A 68 -0.77 -10.08 -23.64
CA LEU A 68 -1.30 -10.22 -22.28
C LEU A 68 -0.31 -10.89 -21.34
N PHE A 69 0.40 -11.93 -21.80
CA PHE A 69 1.44 -12.59 -21.02
C PHE A 69 2.62 -11.66 -20.73
N ARG A 70 3.04 -10.84 -21.71
CA ARG A 70 4.11 -9.85 -21.52
C ARG A 70 3.72 -8.79 -20.48
N ILE A 71 2.48 -8.28 -20.55
CA ILE A 71 1.95 -7.31 -19.59
C ILE A 71 1.89 -7.92 -18.19
N ARG A 72 1.39 -9.14 -18.06
CA ARG A 72 1.35 -9.87 -16.77
C ARG A 72 2.75 -10.13 -16.21
N ASN A 73 3.72 -10.46 -17.06
CA ASN A 73 5.09 -10.74 -16.62
C ASN A 73 5.81 -9.50 -16.08
N VAL A 74 5.39 -8.29 -16.48
CA VAL A 74 5.89 -7.02 -15.94
C VAL A 74 5.09 -6.58 -14.72
N LEU A 75 3.76 -6.71 -14.77
CA LEU A 75 2.86 -6.32 -13.67
C LEU A 75 3.03 -7.20 -12.42
N GLY A 76 3.32 -8.49 -12.58
CA GLY A 76 3.51 -9.42 -11.46
C GLY A 76 4.64 -9.02 -10.51
N PRO A 77 5.88 -8.85 -11.00
CA PRO A 77 7.00 -8.36 -10.21
C PRO A 77 6.74 -6.97 -9.62
N LEU A 78 6.13 -6.06 -10.40
CA LEU A 78 5.76 -4.73 -9.92
C LEU A 78 4.80 -4.80 -8.72
N MET A 79 3.78 -5.67 -8.79
CA MET A 79 2.83 -5.84 -7.69
C MET A 79 3.50 -6.45 -6.46
N ASN A 80 4.36 -7.45 -6.63
CA ASN A 80 5.13 -8.02 -5.53
C ASN A 80 6.01 -6.98 -4.82
N ALA A 81 6.70 -6.12 -5.57
CA ALA A 81 7.48 -5.03 -4.99
C ALA A 81 6.60 -4.06 -4.17
N LEU A 82 5.43 -3.69 -4.70
CA LEU A 82 4.46 -2.86 -3.98
C LEU A 82 3.97 -3.52 -2.69
N ILE A 83 3.67 -4.82 -2.71
CA ILE A 83 3.24 -5.58 -1.54
C ILE A 83 4.33 -5.58 -0.47
N ILE A 84 5.58 -5.82 -0.84
CA ILE A 84 6.72 -5.84 0.10
C ILE A 84 6.88 -4.47 0.78
N VAL A 85 6.85 -3.39 -0.01
CA VAL A 85 6.94 -2.02 0.52
C VAL A 85 5.77 -1.71 1.46
N HIS A 86 4.56 -2.13 1.09
CA HIS A 86 3.37 -1.96 1.91
C HIS A 86 3.49 -2.71 3.25
N PHE A 87 3.91 -3.98 3.20
CA PHE A 87 4.12 -4.78 4.40
C PHE A 87 5.20 -4.20 5.30
N GLY A 88 6.31 -3.71 4.73
CA GLY A 88 7.40 -3.08 5.48
C GLY A 88 6.93 -1.83 6.24
N LEU A 89 6.16 -0.96 5.59
CA LEU A 89 5.61 0.25 6.22
C LEU A 89 4.55 -0.05 7.28
N ASN A 90 3.85 -1.18 7.16
CA ASN A 90 2.84 -1.64 8.10
C ASN A 90 3.37 -2.62 9.18
N TRP A 91 4.63 -3.05 9.07
CA TRP A 91 5.27 -4.04 9.97
C TRP A 91 5.26 -3.62 11.44
N GLY A 92 5.42 -2.31 11.71
CA GLY A 92 5.37 -1.77 13.07
C GLY A 92 4.00 -1.88 13.72
N MET A 93 2.92 -1.87 12.92
CA MET A 93 1.55 -2.05 13.41
C MET A 93 1.25 -3.54 13.62
N TYR A 94 1.70 -4.37 12.67
CA TYR A 94 1.57 -5.83 12.73
C TYR A 94 2.23 -6.42 13.99
N LYS A 95 3.43 -5.95 14.36
CA LYS A 95 4.10 -6.33 15.62
C LYS A 95 3.34 -5.91 16.87
N ARG A 96 2.62 -4.78 16.83
CA ARG A 96 1.80 -4.29 17.96
C ARG A 96 0.55 -5.14 18.11
N GLU A 97 -0.12 -5.51 17.03
CA GLU A 97 -1.29 -6.40 17.04
C GLU A 97 -0.90 -7.83 17.48
N LEU A 98 0.21 -8.38 16.95
CA LEU A 98 0.73 -9.68 17.38
C LEU A 98 1.09 -9.72 18.86
N LYS A 99 1.71 -8.65 19.41
CA LYS A 99 1.99 -8.58 20.84
C LYS A 99 0.73 -8.59 21.70
N VAL A 100 -0.38 -8.02 21.23
CA VAL A 100 -1.66 -8.07 21.95
C VAL A 100 -2.26 -9.47 21.91
N LEU A 101 -2.18 -10.14 20.76
CA LEU A 101 -2.71 -11.50 20.58
C LEU A 101 -1.90 -12.58 21.33
N PHE A 102 -0.57 -12.44 21.41
CA PHE A 102 0.31 -13.36 22.12
C PHE A 102 0.46 -13.08 23.62
N LYS A 103 -0.15 -12.01 24.15
CA LYS A 103 -0.16 -11.71 25.59
C LYS A 103 -1.29 -12.45 26.35
N LYS A 104 -1.66 -13.63 25.87
CA LYS A 104 -2.61 -14.51 26.52
C LYS A 104 -1.85 -15.67 27.16
#